data_AF-A0A925GFZ1-F1
#
_entry.id   AF-A0A925GFZ1-F1
#
_cell.length_a   1.000
_cell.length_b   1.000
_cell.length_c   1.000
_cell.angle_alpha   90.00
_cell.angle_beta   90.00
_cell.angle_gamma   90.00
#
_symmetry.space_group_name_H-M   'P 1'
#
loop_
_entity.id
_entity.type
_entity.pdbx_description
1 polymer ?
#
loop_
_entity_poly.entity_id
_entity_poly.type
_entity_poly.pdbx_seq_one_letter_code
_entity_poly.pdbx_strand_id
1 'polypeptide(L)'
;MALPKLALTPIYLAATLLVSTAFAQTKPQVVNPPKTILWMDVSTGGMAGMPEIDIPGMGNLMGGLMGAMGKSSDAKSTGKEYYGMARTFHIMPPRIVDVALWNGLKPGVESAQRIPAGMKLGDKLPLLPVIPDRVSEVKGGVDGYDYEPPKGRLLFYWGCGTAVRTGQPRILDLSKLSADSMQAFGNAFSGRFAPDRGAKVKPGYDVFPNERDKRGLPKGASLVGDHQIVGDGVPESFKFTLGAAHDVMPPIELQSRGGLKDSIALEWAAVTNAKAYFLNAMAMQGEDMIFWSSSELPDSGFGLFDYLSNANIDKWVKDKVLLASSVSKCAVPKGIFDARADTVRSNGRDGGGAFLRMVAYGGEHGFVHPPRPTDVKIPWDQEWSVRLRVKSQTMAMLGEDISPDRTSRDMPQSNAAEEQNREAPKESADKNPLPAAVNLLKGLFGR
;
A
#
# COMPACT_ATOMS: atom_id res chain seq x y z
N MET A 1 -67.19 -69.06 -43.97
CA MET A 1 -67.06 -70.23 -43.08
C MET A 1 -65.77 -70.07 -42.29
N ALA A 2 -65.86 -70.12 -40.95
CA ALA A 2 -64.78 -70.25 -39.96
C ALA A 2 -63.73 -69.11 -39.76
N LEU A 3 -63.84 -68.43 -38.61
CA LEU A 3 -62.75 -67.93 -37.73
C LEU A 3 -61.96 -69.12 -37.12
N PRO A 4 -60.89 -68.98 -36.27
CA PRO A 4 -59.98 -67.85 -35.92
C PRO A 4 -58.47 -68.24 -35.86
N LYS A 5 -57.56 -67.30 -35.55
CA LYS A 5 -56.58 -67.34 -34.41
C LYS A 5 -55.37 -66.40 -34.58
N LEU A 6 -55.00 -65.80 -33.45
CA LEU A 6 -53.90 -64.87 -33.17
C LEU A 6 -52.49 -65.43 -33.48
N ALA A 7 -51.56 -64.53 -33.82
CA ALA A 7 -50.14 -64.65 -33.46
C ALA A 7 -49.53 -63.27 -33.18
N LEU A 8 -48.85 -63.16 -32.04
CA LEU A 8 -48.11 -62.01 -31.49
C LEU A 8 -46.83 -61.70 -32.27
N THR A 9 -46.35 -60.44 -32.24
CA THR A 9 -44.93 -60.00 -32.21
C THR A 9 -44.86 -58.44 -32.16
N PRO A 10 -43.73 -57.79 -31.77
CA PRO A 10 -43.37 -57.47 -30.38
C PRO A 10 -43.33 -55.95 -30.08
N ILE A 11 -43.41 -55.61 -28.79
CA ILE A 11 -43.22 -54.26 -28.25
C ILE A 11 -41.72 -53.91 -28.30
N TYR A 12 -41.36 -52.83 -29.00
CA TYR A 12 -40.02 -52.24 -28.93
C TYR A 12 -39.86 -51.44 -27.62
N LEU A 13 -39.02 -51.96 -26.73
CA LEU A 13 -38.57 -51.26 -25.52
C LEU A 13 -37.49 -50.26 -25.91
N ALA A 14 -37.80 -48.97 -25.87
CA ALA A 14 -36.80 -47.90 -26.05
C ALA A 14 -35.94 -47.80 -24.78
N ALA A 15 -34.69 -48.26 -24.85
CA ALA A 15 -33.70 -48.08 -23.80
C ALA A 15 -33.10 -46.66 -23.88
N THR A 16 -33.56 -45.76 -23.01
CA THR A 16 -32.91 -44.48 -22.74
C THR A 16 -31.56 -44.71 -22.05
N LEU A 17 -30.47 -44.52 -22.80
CA LEU A 17 -29.10 -44.42 -22.27
C LEU A 17 -28.96 -43.11 -21.48
N LEU A 18 -28.99 -43.22 -20.15
CA LEU A 18 -28.50 -42.20 -19.23
C LEU A 18 -26.97 -42.14 -19.34
N VAL A 19 -26.45 -41.16 -20.08
CA VAL A 19 -25.02 -40.82 -20.06
C VAL A 19 -24.74 -40.07 -18.76
N SER A 20 -24.35 -40.82 -17.72
CA SER A 20 -23.79 -40.25 -16.49
C SER A 20 -22.37 -39.77 -16.78
N THR A 21 -22.19 -38.47 -17.01
CA THR A 21 -20.87 -37.84 -16.98
C THR A 21 -20.34 -37.88 -15.56
N ALA A 22 -19.54 -38.91 -15.25
CA ALA A 22 -18.74 -38.96 -14.04
C ALA A 22 -17.69 -37.84 -14.10
N PHE A 23 -17.97 -36.72 -13.43
CA PHE A 23 -16.90 -35.82 -13.01
C PHE A 23 -16.01 -36.62 -12.07
N ALA A 24 -14.84 -37.05 -12.56
CA ALA A 24 -13.81 -37.60 -11.71
C ALA A 24 -13.46 -36.53 -10.67
N GLN A 25 -13.92 -36.73 -9.43
CA GLN A 25 -13.50 -35.94 -8.30
C GLN A 25 -12.01 -36.21 -8.08
N THR A 26 -11.15 -35.40 -8.69
CA THR A 26 -9.72 -35.40 -8.41
C THR A 26 -9.56 -35.10 -6.92
N LYS A 27 -9.13 -36.10 -6.13
CA LYS A 27 -8.83 -35.89 -4.71
C LYS A 27 -7.86 -34.72 -4.58
N PRO A 28 -8.13 -33.73 -3.72
CA PRO A 28 -7.20 -32.63 -3.52
C PRO A 28 -5.88 -33.18 -2.97
N GLN A 29 -4.76 -32.76 -3.57
CA GLN A 29 -3.41 -33.09 -3.09
C GLN A 29 -3.23 -32.57 -1.66
N VAL A 30 -2.62 -33.37 -0.79
CA VAL A 30 -2.23 -32.93 0.57
C VAL A 30 -1.13 -31.89 0.45
N VAL A 31 -1.32 -30.71 1.05
CA VAL A 31 -0.35 -29.61 1.03
C VAL A 31 0.05 -29.29 2.47
N ASN A 32 1.32 -29.50 2.78
CA ASN A 32 1.90 -29.12 4.06
C ASN A 32 2.61 -27.77 3.90
N PRO A 33 2.23 -26.74 4.68
CA PRO A 33 2.74 -25.39 4.50
C PRO A 33 4.20 -25.26 4.95
N PRO A 34 4.91 -24.24 4.43
CA PRO A 34 6.32 -24.02 4.72
C PRO A 34 6.52 -23.59 6.16
N LYS A 35 7.63 -24.07 6.76
CA LYS A 35 8.03 -23.70 8.12
C LYS A 35 8.85 -22.42 8.14
N THR A 36 9.46 -22.06 7.02
CA THR A 36 10.26 -20.84 6.87
C THR A 36 9.67 -19.95 5.76
N ILE A 37 9.33 -18.70 6.06
CA ILE A 37 8.61 -17.81 5.15
C ILE A 37 9.30 -16.46 5.11
N LEU A 38 9.58 -15.96 3.90
CA LEU A 38 10.14 -14.64 3.65
C LEU A 38 9.09 -13.75 2.98
N TRP A 39 8.92 -12.54 3.50
CA TRP A 39 8.18 -11.47 2.84
C TRP A 39 9.16 -10.38 2.43
N MET A 40 8.97 -9.86 1.22
CA MET A 40 9.72 -8.73 0.68
C MET A 40 8.72 -7.72 0.10
N ASP A 41 8.67 -6.52 0.68
CA ASP A 41 7.86 -5.40 0.19
C ASP A 41 8.79 -4.33 -0.37
N VAL A 42 8.64 -3.99 -1.65
CA VAL A 42 9.52 -3.05 -2.35
C VAL A 42 8.68 -1.92 -2.92
N SER A 43 9.03 -0.69 -2.55
CA SER A 43 8.32 0.49 -3.02
C SER A 43 9.30 1.55 -3.48
N THR A 44 8.99 2.14 -4.63
CA THR A 44 9.58 3.39 -5.10
C THR A 44 8.60 4.53 -4.85
N GLY A 45 9.03 5.57 -4.15
CA GLY A 45 8.24 6.75 -3.80
C GLY A 45 8.83 8.03 -4.41
N GLY A 46 7.98 9.01 -4.69
CA GLY A 46 8.41 10.28 -5.26
C GLY A 46 7.35 11.37 -5.25
N MET A 47 7.73 12.52 -5.79
CA MET A 47 6.85 13.67 -6.01
C MET A 47 7.01 14.13 -7.46
N ALA A 48 5.89 14.29 -8.15
CA ALA A 48 5.83 14.78 -9.53
C ALA A 48 6.54 16.13 -9.66
N GLY A 49 7.36 16.28 -10.70
CA GLY A 49 8.15 17.48 -10.94
C GLY A 49 9.41 17.64 -10.09
N MET A 50 9.60 16.81 -9.07
CA MET A 50 10.78 16.82 -8.24
C MET A 50 11.72 15.69 -8.65
N PRO A 51 13.02 15.96 -8.88
CA PRO A 51 13.97 14.88 -9.11
C PRO A 51 14.08 14.00 -7.86
N GLU A 52 14.48 12.74 -8.05
CA GLU A 52 14.82 11.88 -6.91
C GLU A 52 15.94 12.51 -6.10
N ILE A 53 15.64 12.82 -4.84
CA ILE A 53 16.63 13.30 -3.88
C ILE A 53 17.20 12.05 -3.20
N ASP A 54 18.26 11.49 -3.77
CA ASP A 54 19.04 10.42 -3.13
C ASP A 54 20.23 11.08 -2.42
N ILE A 55 20.04 11.51 -1.17
CA ILE A 55 21.15 12.04 -0.36
C ILE A 55 21.80 10.85 0.38
N PRO A 56 23.04 10.47 0.02
CA PRO A 56 23.73 9.38 0.69
C PRO A 56 23.83 9.63 2.20
N GLY A 57 23.43 8.66 3.02
CA GLY A 57 23.45 8.78 4.48
C GLY A 57 22.26 9.51 5.10
N MET A 58 21.41 10.20 4.32
CA MET A 58 20.19 10.84 4.84
C MET A 58 19.18 9.81 5.33
N GLY A 59 19.12 8.61 4.74
CA GLY A 59 18.30 7.51 5.29
C GLY A 59 18.70 7.12 6.71
N ASN A 60 20.00 7.10 7.02
CA ASN A 60 20.52 6.84 8.36
C ASN A 60 20.28 8.05 9.30
N LEU A 61 20.42 9.29 8.78
CA LEU A 61 20.19 10.52 9.53
C LEU A 61 18.72 10.73 9.88
N MET A 62 17.81 10.59 8.91
CA MET A 62 16.36 10.68 9.12
C MET A 62 15.83 9.51 9.94
N GLY A 63 16.32 8.28 9.71
CA GLY A 63 16.01 7.15 10.58
C GLY A 63 16.52 7.35 12.01
N GLY A 64 17.66 8.05 12.18
CA GLY A 64 18.19 8.46 13.47
C GLY A 64 17.40 9.61 14.12
N LEU A 65 16.90 10.56 13.33
CA LEU A 65 16.12 11.72 13.79
C LEU A 65 14.68 11.34 14.15
N MET A 66 14.02 10.51 13.34
CA MET A 66 12.72 9.91 13.68
C MET A 66 12.85 9.00 14.91
N GLY A 67 13.92 8.20 14.96
CA GLY A 67 14.27 7.43 16.16
C GLY A 67 14.73 8.28 17.35
N ALA A 68 14.98 9.58 17.19
CA ALA A 68 15.34 10.50 18.28
C ALA A 68 14.15 11.36 18.74
N MET A 69 13.23 11.71 17.83
CA MET A 69 11.96 12.37 18.17
C MET A 69 10.93 11.40 18.74
N GLY A 70 11.08 10.10 18.48
CA GLY A 70 10.32 9.02 19.13
C GLY A 70 10.93 8.48 20.44
N LYS A 71 12.00 9.08 20.96
CA LYS A 71 12.67 8.54 22.15
C LYS A 71 11.95 8.90 23.45
N SER A 72 11.30 7.90 24.03
CA SER A 72 11.74 7.48 25.35
C SER A 72 13.14 6.89 25.21
N SER A 73 14.11 7.48 25.91
CA SER A 73 15.55 7.22 25.73
C SER A 73 16.04 5.86 26.24
N ASP A 74 15.16 4.91 26.56
CA ASP A 74 15.51 3.64 27.23
C ASP A 74 14.96 2.35 26.59
N ALA A 75 14.31 2.41 25.42
CA ALA A 75 13.79 1.21 24.76
C ALA A 75 14.83 0.57 23.82
N LYS A 76 15.35 -0.62 24.19
CA LYS A 76 16.05 -1.53 23.28
C LYS A 76 15.04 -2.24 22.36
N SER A 77 14.21 -1.49 21.63
CA SER A 77 13.37 -2.09 20.59
C SER A 77 14.25 -2.40 19.39
N THR A 78 14.15 -3.63 18.86
CA THR A 78 14.91 -4.05 17.69
C THR A 78 13.94 -4.30 16.54
N GLY A 79 14.24 -3.72 15.37
CA GLY A 79 13.56 -3.98 14.09
C GLY A 79 12.12 -3.46 13.90
N LYS A 80 11.23 -3.58 14.89
CA LYS A 80 9.78 -3.31 14.72
C LYS A 80 9.46 -1.87 14.31
N GLU A 81 10.23 -0.90 14.78
CA GLU A 81 10.05 0.52 14.47
C GLU A 81 10.47 0.88 13.04
N TYR A 82 11.30 0.04 12.40
CA TYR A 82 11.91 0.34 11.10
C TYR A 82 11.24 -0.38 9.94
N TYR A 83 10.54 -1.49 10.21
CA TYR A 83 9.86 -2.31 9.22
C TYR A 83 8.47 -1.76 8.86
N GLY A 84 8.11 -1.87 7.59
CA GLY A 84 6.76 -1.60 7.08
C GLY A 84 6.63 -0.26 6.34
N MET A 85 7.74 0.47 6.21
CA MET A 85 7.78 1.75 5.50
C MET A 85 7.48 1.62 4.00
N ALA A 86 7.73 0.46 3.39
CA ALA A 86 7.37 0.19 1.99
C ALA A 86 5.84 0.09 1.79
N ARG A 87 5.06 -0.11 2.85
CA ARG A 87 3.58 -0.12 2.80
C ARG A 87 3.01 1.29 2.90
N THR A 88 3.70 2.16 3.63
CA THR A 88 3.30 3.56 3.78
C THR A 88 3.60 4.35 2.50
N PHE A 89 3.07 5.56 2.48
CA PHE A 89 3.48 6.52 1.48
C PHE A 89 4.75 7.22 1.93
N HIS A 90 5.72 7.31 1.04
CA HIS A 90 7.00 7.96 1.27
C HIS A 90 7.45 8.69 0.03
N ILE A 91 8.14 9.81 0.24
CA ILE A 91 8.98 10.47 -0.77
C ILE A 91 10.45 10.11 -0.49
N MET A 92 10.79 9.99 0.80
CA MET A 92 12.14 9.77 1.30
C MET A 92 12.15 8.65 2.35
N PRO A 93 13.10 7.70 2.29
CA PRO A 93 13.98 7.47 1.14
C PRO A 93 13.17 7.07 -0.10
N PRO A 94 13.65 7.38 -1.32
CA PRO A 94 12.87 7.22 -2.55
C PRO A 94 12.64 5.75 -2.93
N ARG A 95 13.42 4.80 -2.39
CA ARG A 95 13.22 3.38 -2.62
C ARG A 95 13.43 2.61 -1.32
N ILE A 96 12.44 1.81 -0.95
CA ILE A 96 12.41 1.02 0.28
C ILE A 96 12.33 -0.45 -0.07
N VAL A 97 13.09 -1.26 0.66
CA VAL A 97 12.89 -2.72 0.72
C VAL A 97 12.71 -3.11 2.17
N ASP A 98 11.53 -3.62 2.49
CA ASP A 98 11.21 -4.25 3.76
C ASP A 98 11.29 -5.77 3.60
N VAL A 99 12.03 -6.43 4.47
CA VAL A 99 12.17 -7.88 4.52
C VAL A 99 11.76 -8.37 5.89
N ALA A 100 10.90 -9.38 5.93
CA ALA A 100 10.53 -10.08 7.15
C ALA A 100 10.70 -11.58 6.94
N LEU A 101 11.40 -12.23 7.86
CA LEU A 101 11.61 -13.66 7.90
C LEU A 101 10.89 -14.23 9.11
N TRP A 102 10.02 -15.22 8.88
CA TRP A 102 9.56 -16.13 9.91
C TRP A 102 10.30 -17.45 9.76
N ASN A 103 11.12 -17.81 10.74
CA ASN A 103 11.74 -19.12 10.81
C ASN A 103 11.08 -19.99 11.89
N GLY A 104 10.04 -20.75 11.52
CA GLY A 104 9.34 -21.62 12.45
C GLY A 104 10.17 -22.80 12.98
N LEU A 105 11.31 -23.11 12.37
CA LEU A 105 12.25 -24.12 12.85
C LEU A 105 13.09 -23.60 14.03
N LYS A 106 13.41 -22.31 14.02
CA LYS A 106 14.19 -21.63 15.06
C LYS A 106 13.85 -20.13 15.12
N PRO A 107 12.73 -19.76 15.74
CA PRO A 107 12.23 -18.38 15.68
C PRO A 107 13.08 -17.43 16.54
N GLY A 108 13.23 -16.19 16.08
CA GLY A 108 13.91 -15.12 16.82
C GLY A 108 15.44 -15.26 16.90
N VAL A 109 16.04 -15.96 15.95
CA VAL A 109 17.50 -16.12 15.84
C VAL A 109 17.97 -15.36 14.60
N GLU A 110 18.95 -14.46 14.81
CA GLU A 110 19.48 -13.61 13.75
C GLU A 110 19.85 -14.41 12.50
N SER A 111 19.40 -13.89 11.37
CA SER A 111 19.61 -14.45 10.03
C SER A 111 20.19 -13.37 9.11
N ALA A 112 20.55 -13.73 7.89
CA ALA A 112 20.94 -12.79 6.86
C ALA A 112 20.40 -13.20 5.51
N GLN A 113 20.06 -12.22 4.68
CA GLN A 113 19.79 -12.43 3.26
C GLN A 113 21.06 -12.09 2.48
N ARG A 114 21.68 -13.08 1.84
CA ARG A 114 22.66 -12.83 0.78
C ARG A 114 21.93 -12.25 -0.43
N ILE A 115 22.48 -11.20 -0.99
CA ILE A 115 21.84 -10.39 -2.04
C ILE A 115 22.71 -10.33 -3.29
N PRO A 116 22.13 -10.14 -4.48
CA PRO A 116 22.90 -9.93 -5.69
C PRO A 116 23.62 -8.58 -5.64
N ALA A 117 24.80 -8.50 -6.29
CA ALA A 117 25.59 -7.28 -6.37
C ALA A 117 24.79 -6.09 -6.96
N GLY A 118 23.81 -6.37 -7.83
CA GLY A 118 22.89 -5.40 -8.41
C GLY A 118 22.10 -4.59 -7.37
N MET A 119 21.89 -5.10 -6.15
CA MET A 119 21.21 -4.36 -5.08
C MET A 119 22.05 -3.20 -4.54
N LYS A 120 23.36 -3.20 -4.78
CA LYS A 120 24.29 -2.14 -4.34
C LYS A 120 24.25 -1.85 -2.83
N LEU A 121 23.95 -2.87 -2.02
CA LEU A 121 23.93 -2.78 -0.55
C LEU A 121 25.03 -3.63 0.13
N GLY A 122 25.97 -4.17 -0.66
CA GLY A 122 27.00 -5.12 -0.22
C GLY A 122 26.57 -6.56 -0.50
N ASP A 123 27.18 -7.52 0.20
CA ASP A 123 26.96 -8.95 -0.07
C ASP A 123 25.74 -9.55 0.66
N LYS A 124 25.30 -8.89 1.75
CA LYS A 124 24.17 -9.37 2.57
C LYS A 124 23.47 -8.25 3.33
N LEU A 125 22.18 -8.46 3.61
CA LEU A 125 21.38 -7.68 4.56
C LEU A 125 21.28 -8.47 5.88
N PRO A 126 21.62 -7.86 7.04
CA PRO A 126 21.35 -8.48 8.33
C PRO A 126 19.85 -8.47 8.61
N LEU A 127 19.28 -9.61 9.01
CA LEU A 127 17.89 -9.74 9.46
C LEU A 127 17.90 -9.92 10.97
N LEU A 128 17.46 -8.90 11.72
CA LEU A 128 17.56 -8.91 13.17
C LEU A 128 16.24 -9.33 13.82
N PRO A 129 16.28 -10.17 14.87
CA PRO A 129 15.09 -10.57 15.59
C PRO A 129 14.35 -9.36 16.15
N VAL A 130 13.03 -9.38 16.02
CA VAL A 130 12.15 -8.45 16.73
C VAL A 130 12.07 -8.91 18.18
N ILE A 131 12.69 -8.12 19.07
CA ILE A 131 12.65 -8.37 20.51
C ILE A 131 11.36 -7.74 21.06
N PRO A 132 10.65 -8.40 21.99
CA PRO A 132 9.52 -7.79 22.66
C PRO A 132 9.96 -6.52 23.37
N ASP A 133 9.22 -5.43 23.18
CA ASP A 133 9.34 -4.26 24.05
C ASP A 133 9.12 -4.75 25.50
N ARG A 134 10.07 -4.49 26.42
CA ARG A 134 9.67 -4.45 27.84
C ARG A 134 8.65 -3.35 27.92
N VAL A 135 7.44 -3.70 28.34
CA VAL A 135 6.32 -2.77 28.52
C VAL A 135 6.80 -1.64 29.43
N SER A 136 7.29 -0.55 28.85
CA SER A 136 6.95 0.74 29.39
C SER A 136 5.45 0.85 29.14
N GLU A 137 4.66 0.87 30.21
CA GLU A 137 3.34 1.48 30.21
C GLU A 137 3.54 2.96 29.85
N VAL A 138 3.88 3.23 28.59
CA VAL A 138 3.37 4.41 27.96
C VAL A 138 1.88 4.15 27.97
N LYS A 139 1.14 4.92 28.76
CA LYS A 139 -0.28 5.16 28.47
C LYS A 139 -0.32 5.64 27.03
N GLY A 140 -0.39 4.69 26.10
CA GLY A 140 -0.53 4.91 24.68
C GLY A 140 -1.97 5.37 24.46
N GLY A 141 -2.27 6.59 24.92
CA GLY A 141 -2.90 7.49 24.01
C GLY A 141 -1.99 7.49 22.80
N VAL A 142 -2.46 6.92 21.70
CA VAL A 142 -2.06 7.46 20.41
C VAL A 142 -2.26 8.95 20.62
N ASP A 143 -1.20 9.76 20.55
CA ASP A 143 -1.41 11.15 20.18
C ASP A 143 -2.07 11.02 18.82
N GLY A 144 -3.40 10.96 18.87
CA GLY A 144 -4.22 11.12 17.71
C GLY A 144 -3.66 12.39 17.12
N TYR A 145 -3.23 12.32 15.87
CA TYR A 145 -3.58 13.47 15.05
C TYR A 145 -5.04 13.73 15.38
N ASP A 146 -5.32 14.85 16.03
CA ASP A 146 -6.67 15.35 16.23
C ASP A 146 -7.21 15.51 14.81
N TYR A 147 -7.71 14.39 14.26
CA TYR A 147 -8.42 14.34 13.02
C TYR A 147 -9.76 14.93 13.39
N GLU A 148 -9.81 16.26 13.41
CA GLU A 148 -11.06 16.97 13.49
C GLU A 148 -11.82 16.54 12.23
N PRO A 149 -12.90 15.72 12.37
CA PRO A 149 -13.66 15.32 11.21
C PRO A 149 -14.12 16.60 10.50
N PRO A 150 -14.05 16.64 9.16
CA PRO A 150 -14.48 17.83 8.44
C PRO A 150 -15.91 18.18 8.89
N LYS A 151 -16.15 19.44 9.20
CA LYS A 151 -17.46 19.89 9.69
C LYS A 151 -18.47 20.02 8.56
N GLY A 152 -17.98 20.17 7.32
CA GLY A 152 -18.79 20.26 6.11
C GLY A 152 -19.09 18.93 5.45
N ARG A 153 -19.23 18.94 4.13
CA ARG A 153 -19.65 17.80 3.32
C ARG A 153 -18.42 17.06 2.76
N LEU A 154 -18.57 15.76 2.57
CA LEU A 154 -17.65 14.93 1.77
C LEU A 154 -18.24 14.76 0.37
N LEU A 155 -17.52 15.22 -0.65
CA LEU A 155 -17.93 15.13 -2.04
C LEU A 155 -17.04 14.12 -2.76
N PHE A 156 -17.63 13.05 -3.28
CA PHE A 156 -16.92 12.01 -4.04
C PHE A 156 -17.21 12.14 -5.53
N TYR A 157 -16.16 12.40 -6.30
CA TYR A 157 -16.12 12.34 -7.76
C TYR A 157 -15.32 11.12 -8.21
N TRP A 158 -15.55 10.64 -9.43
CA TRP A 158 -14.86 9.48 -9.96
C TRP A 158 -14.79 9.49 -11.49
N GLY A 159 -13.80 8.77 -12.00
CA GLY A 159 -13.57 8.53 -13.41
C GLY A 159 -12.66 9.56 -14.05
N CYS A 160 -11.87 9.09 -15.00
CA CYS A 160 -11.12 9.95 -15.91
C CYS A 160 -12.06 10.63 -16.91
N GLY A 161 -11.97 11.95 -17.02
CA GLY A 161 -12.73 12.73 -17.99
C GLY A 161 -12.63 14.22 -17.74
N THR A 162 -12.86 15.02 -18.77
CA THR A 162 -12.75 16.49 -18.66
C THR A 162 -13.97 17.14 -18.01
N ALA A 163 -15.09 16.42 -17.90
CA ALA A 163 -16.34 16.90 -17.33
C ALA A 163 -16.90 15.90 -16.31
N VAL A 164 -17.64 16.42 -15.33
CA VAL A 164 -18.34 15.62 -14.33
C VAL A 164 -19.47 14.86 -15.02
N ARG A 165 -19.52 13.53 -14.84
CA ARG A 165 -20.55 12.67 -15.43
C ARG A 165 -21.83 12.72 -14.59
N THR A 166 -22.97 12.41 -15.22
CA THR A 166 -24.27 12.29 -14.53
C THR A 166 -24.17 11.34 -13.34
N GLY A 167 -24.79 11.73 -12.21
CA GLY A 167 -24.78 10.96 -10.96
C GLY A 167 -23.66 11.33 -9.98
N GLN A 168 -22.82 12.32 -10.33
CA GLN A 168 -21.76 12.85 -9.47
C GLN A 168 -22.03 14.31 -9.05
N PRO A 169 -21.49 14.76 -7.90
CA PRO A 169 -20.80 13.96 -6.89
C PRO A 169 -21.75 13.12 -6.04
N ARG A 170 -21.24 12.08 -5.40
CA ARG A 170 -21.89 11.50 -4.22
C ARG A 170 -21.55 12.38 -3.01
N ILE A 171 -22.57 12.88 -2.31
CA ILE A 171 -22.39 13.81 -1.19
C ILE A 171 -22.74 13.09 0.12
N LEU A 172 -21.84 13.13 1.10
CA LEU A 172 -22.12 12.79 2.49
C LEU A 172 -22.03 14.07 3.34
N ASP A 173 -23.14 14.46 3.96
CA ASP A 173 -23.26 15.70 4.72
C ASP A 173 -23.06 15.43 6.22
N LEU A 174 -21.95 15.92 6.78
CA LEU A 174 -21.59 15.68 8.19
C LEU A 174 -22.30 16.64 9.15
N SER A 175 -22.97 17.68 8.67
CA SER A 175 -23.82 18.51 9.55
C SER A 175 -25.05 17.76 10.06
N LYS A 176 -25.38 16.63 9.43
CA LYS A 176 -26.54 15.78 9.77
C LYS A 176 -26.18 14.60 10.68
N LEU A 177 -25.01 14.66 11.35
CA LEU A 177 -24.44 13.59 12.17
C LEU A 177 -25.40 13.09 13.27
N SER A 178 -26.14 12.03 12.96
CA SER A 178 -26.80 11.11 13.91
C SER A 178 -25.94 9.86 14.13
N ALA A 179 -26.30 8.97 15.07
CA ALA A 179 -25.63 7.66 15.23
C ALA A 179 -25.61 6.83 13.92
N ASP A 180 -26.62 7.00 13.05
CA ASP A 180 -26.66 6.38 11.71
C ASP A 180 -25.62 6.98 10.74
N SER A 181 -25.21 8.23 10.99
CA SER A 181 -24.20 8.93 10.19
C SER A 181 -22.79 8.46 10.47
N MET A 182 -22.51 7.87 11.64
CA MET A 182 -21.23 7.20 11.91
C MET A 182 -21.07 5.91 11.09
N GLN A 183 -22.17 5.15 10.92
CA GLN A 183 -22.20 4.00 10.01
C GLN A 183 -22.13 4.46 8.55
N ALA A 184 -22.83 5.54 8.18
CA ALA A 184 -22.73 6.14 6.84
C ALA A 184 -21.32 6.67 6.54
N PHE A 185 -20.63 7.25 7.51
CA PHE A 185 -19.22 7.64 7.42
C PHE A 185 -18.34 6.39 7.22
N GLY A 186 -18.48 5.37 8.09
CA GLY A 186 -17.78 4.09 7.91
C GLY A 186 -18.01 3.48 6.51
N ASN A 187 -19.24 3.53 5.99
CA ASN A 187 -19.61 3.03 4.66
C ASN A 187 -19.10 3.92 3.50
N ALA A 188 -19.02 5.23 3.69
CA ALA A 188 -18.47 6.15 2.68
C ALA A 188 -16.97 5.93 2.48
N PHE A 189 -16.28 5.54 3.56
CA PHE A 189 -14.87 5.16 3.55
C PHE A 189 -14.65 3.65 3.37
N SER A 190 -15.71 2.83 3.38
CA SER A 190 -15.65 1.42 2.97
C SER A 190 -15.59 1.31 1.44
N GLY A 191 -14.50 1.82 0.87
CA GLY A 191 -14.11 1.51 -0.49
C GLY A 191 -13.67 0.06 -0.62
N ARG A 192 -13.38 -0.40 -1.83
CA ARG A 192 -12.76 -1.71 -2.00
C ARG A 192 -11.43 -1.74 -1.25
N PHE A 193 -11.23 -2.84 -0.54
CA PHE A 193 -10.02 -3.13 0.19
C PHE A 193 -9.59 -4.55 -0.13
N ALA A 194 -8.28 -4.74 -0.28
CA ALA A 194 -7.67 -6.05 -0.34
C ALA A 194 -7.11 -6.39 1.04
N PRO A 195 -7.49 -7.52 1.66
CA PRO A 195 -6.90 -7.94 2.92
C PRO A 195 -5.37 -7.95 2.83
N ASP A 196 -4.70 -7.35 3.82
CA ASP A 196 -3.23 -7.33 3.84
C ASP A 196 -2.71 -8.77 3.95
N ARG A 197 -1.83 -9.10 3.00
CA ARG A 197 -1.15 -10.38 2.86
C ARG A 197 0.34 -10.28 3.19
N GLY A 198 0.81 -9.13 3.67
CA GLY A 198 2.17 -8.94 4.12
C GLY A 198 2.46 -9.68 5.43
N ALA A 199 3.74 -9.68 5.84
CA ALA A 199 4.11 -10.14 7.17
C ALA A 199 3.38 -9.32 8.25
N LYS A 200 2.84 -10.01 9.25
CA LYS A 200 2.34 -9.43 10.50
C LYS A 200 3.46 -9.61 11.54
N VAL A 201 4.44 -8.72 11.48
CA VAL A 201 5.68 -8.80 12.26
C VAL A 201 5.38 -8.73 13.77
N LYS A 202 5.98 -9.66 14.51
CA LYS A 202 5.84 -9.84 15.96
C LYS A 202 7.10 -10.53 16.50
N PRO A 203 7.29 -10.68 17.83
CA PRO A 203 8.42 -11.43 18.35
C PRO A 203 8.57 -12.81 17.71
N GLY A 204 9.81 -13.16 17.36
CA GLY A 204 10.17 -14.37 16.62
C GLY A 204 10.35 -14.19 15.11
N TYR A 205 10.00 -13.02 14.56
CA TYR A 205 10.40 -12.61 13.21
C TYR A 205 11.78 -11.96 13.22
N ASP A 206 12.51 -12.10 12.12
CA ASP A 206 13.72 -11.33 11.85
C ASP A 206 13.46 -10.34 10.70
N VAL A 207 13.91 -9.09 10.82
CA VAL A 207 13.52 -8.02 9.88
C VAL A 207 14.69 -7.20 9.37
N PHE A 208 14.49 -6.64 8.18
CA PHE A 208 15.21 -5.50 7.61
C PHE A 208 14.17 -4.52 7.05
N PRO A 209 14.36 -3.20 7.13
CA PRO A 209 15.37 -2.48 7.90
C PRO A 209 15.36 -2.81 9.40
N ASN A 210 16.47 -2.51 10.08
CA ASN A 210 16.60 -2.67 11.54
C ASN A 210 17.64 -1.69 12.09
N GLU A 211 17.88 -1.72 13.40
CA GLU A 211 18.82 -0.82 14.08
C GLU A 211 20.26 -0.88 13.55
N ARG A 212 20.68 -2.00 12.94
CA ARG A 212 22.03 -2.18 12.39
C ARG A 212 22.15 -1.71 10.94
N ASP A 213 21.09 -1.85 10.15
CA ASP A 213 21.07 -1.41 8.77
C ASP A 213 19.69 -0.88 8.36
N LYS A 214 19.66 0.40 7.96
CA LYS A 214 18.45 1.14 7.58
C LYS A 214 18.51 1.71 6.17
N ARG A 215 19.48 1.26 5.37
CA ARG A 215 19.70 1.80 4.04
C ARG A 215 18.51 1.46 3.12
N GLY A 216 17.99 2.46 2.44
CA GLY A 216 17.10 2.26 1.30
C GLY A 216 17.86 1.75 0.08
N LEU A 217 17.14 1.36 -0.96
CA LEU A 217 17.76 0.96 -2.22
C LEU A 217 18.30 2.21 -2.95
N PRO A 218 19.59 2.27 -3.30
CA PRO A 218 20.14 3.43 -4.00
C PRO A 218 19.62 3.49 -5.44
N LYS A 219 19.83 4.64 -6.11
CA LYS A 219 19.48 4.78 -7.52
C LYS A 219 20.15 3.72 -8.42
N GLY A 220 19.33 3.12 -9.27
CA GLY A 220 19.74 2.04 -10.17
C GLY A 220 20.13 0.74 -9.45
N ALA A 221 19.69 0.54 -8.21
CA ALA A 221 19.69 -0.78 -7.58
C ALA A 221 18.70 -1.70 -8.29
N SER A 222 19.03 -2.99 -8.31
CA SER A 222 18.22 -4.04 -8.90
C SER A 222 18.15 -5.24 -7.95
N LEU A 223 16.97 -5.84 -7.84
CA LEU A 223 16.74 -7.10 -7.14
C LEU A 223 17.07 -8.31 -8.01
N VAL A 224 17.40 -8.12 -9.29
CA VAL A 224 17.64 -9.24 -10.21
C VAL A 224 18.90 -10.00 -9.81
N GLY A 225 18.76 -11.32 -9.75
CA GLY A 225 19.84 -12.25 -9.43
C GLY A 225 19.51 -13.20 -8.29
N ASP A 226 20.55 -13.80 -7.74
CA ASP A 226 20.44 -14.85 -6.73
C ASP A 226 20.35 -14.28 -5.32
N HIS A 227 19.41 -14.83 -4.55
CA HIS A 227 19.23 -14.57 -3.15
C HIS A 227 19.32 -15.87 -2.35
N GLN A 228 19.83 -15.76 -1.13
CA GLN A 228 19.85 -16.88 -0.19
C GLN A 228 19.59 -16.38 1.23
N ILE A 229 18.71 -17.06 1.96
CA ILE A 229 18.59 -16.85 3.40
C ILE A 229 19.57 -17.79 4.10
N VAL A 230 20.39 -17.24 4.99
CA VAL A 230 21.35 -17.98 5.78
C VAL A 230 21.16 -17.65 7.26
N GLY A 231 21.33 -18.63 8.12
CA GLY A 231 21.12 -18.47 9.55
C GLY A 231 21.02 -19.84 10.22
N ASP A 232 21.14 -19.85 11.54
CA ASP A 232 20.97 -21.07 12.32
C ASP A 232 19.51 -21.54 12.29
N GLY A 233 19.30 -22.80 11.92
CA GLY A 233 17.96 -23.37 11.71
C GLY A 233 17.24 -22.88 10.45
N VAL A 234 17.91 -22.14 9.55
CA VAL A 234 17.40 -21.86 8.20
C VAL A 234 17.81 -23.01 7.27
N PRO A 235 16.89 -23.57 6.47
CA PRO A 235 17.25 -24.60 5.50
C PRO A 235 18.31 -24.16 4.49
N GLU A 236 19.32 -24.99 4.22
CA GLU A 236 20.37 -24.68 3.23
C GLU A 236 19.82 -24.50 1.80
N SER A 237 18.66 -25.12 1.53
CA SER A 237 17.91 -25.03 0.27
C SER A 237 17.24 -23.67 0.06
N PHE A 238 17.22 -22.77 1.05
CA PHE A 238 16.55 -21.46 0.97
C PHE A 238 17.29 -20.49 0.05
N LYS A 239 17.22 -20.78 -1.24
CA LYS A 239 17.83 -20.08 -2.37
C LYS A 239 16.77 -19.82 -3.43
N PHE A 240 16.72 -18.60 -3.93
CA PHE A 240 15.78 -18.22 -4.99
C PHE A 240 16.40 -17.17 -5.89
N THR A 241 15.98 -17.17 -7.16
CA THR A 241 16.48 -16.21 -8.16
C THR A 241 15.34 -15.30 -8.58
N LEU A 242 15.59 -13.99 -8.58
CA LEU A 242 14.65 -12.98 -9.07
C LEU A 242 15.05 -12.57 -10.50
N GLY A 243 14.07 -12.52 -11.40
CA GLY A 243 14.24 -12.06 -12.78
C GLY A 243 13.72 -10.63 -12.99
N ALA A 244 13.85 -10.11 -14.20
CA ALA A 244 13.51 -8.71 -14.53
C ALA A 244 12.06 -8.31 -14.17
N ALA A 245 11.10 -9.24 -14.22
CA ALA A 245 9.71 -8.99 -13.85
C ALA A 245 9.49 -8.75 -12.34
N HIS A 246 10.51 -9.04 -11.52
CA HIS A 246 10.49 -8.94 -10.06
C HIS A 246 11.26 -7.72 -9.55
N ASP A 247 11.82 -6.92 -10.46
CA ASP A 247 12.76 -5.88 -10.11
C ASP A 247 12.08 -4.64 -9.52
N VAL A 248 12.89 -3.74 -8.93
CA VAL A 248 12.49 -2.42 -8.45
C VAL A 248 11.81 -1.66 -9.59
N MET A 249 10.58 -1.22 -9.35
CA MET A 249 9.86 -0.40 -10.33
C MET A 249 10.46 1.02 -10.37
N PRO A 250 10.57 1.65 -11.55
CA PRO A 250 11.06 3.02 -11.64
C PRO A 250 10.07 4.02 -11.02
N PRO A 251 10.52 5.25 -10.70
CA PRO A 251 9.62 6.32 -10.31
C PRO A 251 8.55 6.58 -11.37
N ILE A 252 7.38 7.03 -10.92
CA ILE A 252 6.33 7.47 -11.83
C ILE A 252 6.63 8.91 -12.26
N GLU A 253 6.97 9.09 -13.53
CA GLU A 253 7.16 10.39 -14.18
C GLU A 253 5.80 11.01 -14.53
N LEU A 254 5.06 11.44 -13.49
CA LEU A 254 3.76 12.07 -13.64
C LEU A 254 3.91 13.56 -13.98
N GLN A 255 3.14 14.03 -14.95
CA GLN A 255 2.95 15.42 -15.32
C GLN A 255 1.49 15.82 -15.10
N SER A 256 1.28 17.05 -14.63
CA SER A 256 -0.03 17.66 -14.45
C SER A 256 -0.07 19.01 -15.17
N ARG A 257 -1.17 19.30 -15.88
CA ARG A 257 -1.39 20.56 -16.61
C ARG A 257 -2.79 21.10 -16.38
N GLY A 258 -2.89 22.41 -16.16
CA GLY A 258 -4.15 23.12 -15.95
C GLY A 258 -4.39 23.53 -14.50
N GLY A 259 -5.17 24.60 -14.31
CA GLY A 259 -5.49 25.14 -13.00
C GLY A 259 -6.65 24.39 -12.30
N LEU A 260 -6.85 24.66 -11.01
CA LEU A 260 -7.92 24.05 -10.21
C LEU A 260 -9.35 24.32 -10.74
N LYS A 261 -9.52 25.40 -11.52
CA LYS A 261 -10.78 25.77 -12.18
C LYS A 261 -11.01 25.07 -13.51
N ASP A 262 -9.95 24.55 -14.11
CA ASP A 262 -9.95 23.87 -15.38
C ASP A 262 -10.10 22.37 -15.20
N SER A 263 -10.20 21.63 -16.31
CA SER A 263 -9.92 20.21 -16.26
C SER A 263 -8.41 20.02 -16.19
N ILE A 264 -7.95 19.17 -15.28
CA ILE A 264 -6.53 18.95 -15.05
C ILE A 264 -6.10 17.70 -15.81
N ALA A 265 -5.26 17.88 -16.83
CA ALA A 265 -4.71 16.78 -17.60
C ALA A 265 -3.57 16.12 -16.82
N LEU A 266 -3.59 14.79 -16.76
CA LEU A 266 -2.60 13.95 -16.08
C LEU A 266 -1.98 13.00 -17.10
N GLU A 267 -0.67 13.02 -17.25
CA GLU A 267 0.06 12.19 -18.21
C GLU A 267 1.30 11.61 -17.54
N TRP A 268 1.65 10.36 -17.86
CA TRP A 268 2.83 9.69 -17.31
C TRP A 268 3.50 8.77 -18.32
N ALA A 269 4.80 8.58 -18.18
CA ALA A 269 5.55 7.59 -18.96
C ALA A 269 5.14 6.15 -18.57
N ALA A 270 5.33 5.19 -19.48
CA ALA A 270 5.10 3.79 -19.17
C ALA A 270 6.03 3.33 -18.03
N VAL A 271 5.45 2.75 -16.99
CA VAL A 271 6.20 2.26 -15.83
C VAL A 271 6.52 0.79 -16.04
N THR A 272 7.80 0.45 -16.17
CA THR A 272 8.25 -0.94 -16.34
C THR A 272 7.68 -1.84 -15.24
N ASN A 273 7.23 -3.04 -15.63
CA ASN A 273 6.55 -4.04 -14.79
C ASN A 273 5.18 -3.64 -14.22
N ALA A 274 4.66 -2.43 -14.48
CA ALA A 274 3.32 -2.07 -14.02
C ALA A 274 2.24 -2.94 -14.68
N LYS A 275 1.32 -3.44 -13.86
CA LYS A 275 0.14 -4.23 -14.26
C LYS A 275 -1.13 -3.38 -14.28
N ALA A 276 -1.19 -2.35 -13.45
CA ALA A 276 -2.31 -1.42 -13.39
C ALA A 276 -1.91 -0.12 -12.69
N TYR A 277 -2.75 0.91 -12.83
CA TYR A 277 -2.61 2.19 -12.14
C TYR A 277 -3.87 2.56 -11.37
N PHE A 278 -3.69 3.33 -10.30
CA PHE A 278 -4.77 3.99 -9.60
C PHE A 278 -4.36 5.40 -9.19
N LEU A 279 -5.27 6.35 -9.35
CA LEU A 279 -5.08 7.74 -8.96
C LEU A 279 -6.21 8.18 -8.02
N ASN A 280 -5.86 8.97 -7.03
CA ASN A 280 -6.81 9.64 -6.13
C ASN A 280 -6.34 11.07 -5.87
N ALA A 281 -7.26 12.03 -5.88
CA ALA A 281 -6.98 13.40 -5.50
C ALA A 281 -7.91 13.84 -4.38
N MET A 282 -7.40 14.73 -3.53
CA MET A 282 -8.14 15.31 -2.42
C MET A 282 -7.94 16.81 -2.39
N ALA A 283 -8.98 17.57 -2.06
CA ALA A 283 -8.89 19.01 -1.85
C ALA A 283 -9.84 19.44 -0.74
N MET A 284 -9.57 20.61 -0.15
CA MET A 284 -10.44 21.22 0.85
C MET A 284 -11.03 22.51 0.28
N GLN A 285 -12.34 22.69 0.44
CA GLN A 285 -13.08 23.85 -0.03
C GLN A 285 -13.95 24.40 1.11
N GLY A 286 -13.43 25.41 1.83
CA GLY A 286 -14.06 25.85 3.08
C GLY A 286 -14.08 24.71 4.09
N GLU A 287 -15.26 24.30 4.53
CA GLU A 287 -15.46 23.15 5.43
C GLU A 287 -15.69 21.82 4.68
N ASP A 288 -15.86 21.86 3.36
CA ASP A 288 -16.08 20.69 2.53
C ASP A 288 -14.76 20.01 2.16
N MET A 289 -14.77 18.67 2.10
CA MET A 289 -13.67 17.86 1.62
C MET A 289 -14.07 17.15 0.33
N ILE A 290 -13.22 17.26 -0.69
CA ILE A 290 -13.48 16.76 -2.03
C ILE A 290 -12.52 15.63 -2.31
N PHE A 291 -13.05 14.52 -2.82
CA PHE A 291 -12.30 13.35 -3.27
C PHE A 291 -12.58 13.09 -4.74
N TRP A 292 -11.56 12.72 -5.48
CA TRP A 292 -11.67 12.21 -6.85
C TRP A 292 -10.87 10.92 -6.99
N SER A 293 -11.39 9.93 -7.69
CA SER A 293 -10.65 8.71 -8.05
C SER A 293 -10.66 8.45 -9.57
N SER A 294 -9.62 7.79 -10.10
CA SER A 294 -9.58 7.42 -11.52
C SER A 294 -10.53 6.27 -11.90
N SER A 295 -11.13 5.60 -10.91
CA SER A 295 -12.06 4.47 -11.08
C SER A 295 -13.31 4.87 -11.87
N GLU A 296 -13.82 4.01 -12.75
CA GLU A 296 -15.13 4.24 -13.39
C GLU A 296 -16.30 4.06 -12.40
N LEU A 297 -16.07 3.46 -11.24
CA LEU A 297 -17.03 3.24 -10.17
C LEU A 297 -16.90 4.29 -9.04
N PRO A 298 -17.99 4.57 -8.28
CA PRO A 298 -18.01 5.48 -7.13
C PRO A 298 -17.31 4.90 -5.89
N ASP A 299 -16.07 4.44 -6.08
CA ASP A 299 -15.20 3.95 -5.04
C ASP A 299 -14.37 5.11 -4.48
N SER A 300 -14.28 5.20 -3.17
CA SER A 300 -13.48 6.20 -2.48
C SER A 300 -11.99 5.96 -2.67
N GLY A 301 -11.57 4.73 -2.98
CA GLY A 301 -10.21 4.41 -3.39
C GLY A 301 -9.16 4.38 -2.28
N PHE A 302 -9.52 4.71 -1.04
CA PHE A 302 -8.57 4.79 0.07
C PHE A 302 -7.88 3.46 0.39
N GLY A 303 -8.61 2.35 0.23
CA GLY A 303 -8.09 0.99 0.46
C GLY A 303 -7.20 0.44 -0.64
N LEU A 304 -6.92 1.22 -1.70
CA LEU A 304 -6.23 0.74 -2.89
C LEU A 304 -4.74 1.09 -2.92
N PHE A 305 -4.20 1.84 -1.98
CA PHE A 305 -2.79 2.27 -2.05
C PHE A 305 -1.77 1.30 -1.43
N ASP A 306 -2.23 0.18 -0.90
CA ASP A 306 -1.36 -0.92 -0.50
C ASP A 306 -1.10 -1.88 -1.68
N TYR A 307 -0.23 -2.86 -1.48
CA TYR A 307 0.04 -3.89 -2.49
C TYR A 307 -1.19 -4.75 -2.77
N LEU A 308 -1.38 -5.10 -4.04
CA LEU A 308 -2.47 -5.95 -4.49
C LEU A 308 -1.95 -7.29 -5.00
N SER A 309 -2.73 -8.35 -4.74
CA SER A 309 -2.50 -9.65 -5.38
C SER A 309 -2.80 -9.55 -6.87
N ASN A 310 -2.15 -10.39 -7.68
CA ASN A 310 -2.39 -10.41 -9.13
C ASN A 310 -3.87 -10.66 -9.46
N ALA A 311 -4.54 -11.54 -8.71
CA ALA A 311 -5.97 -11.79 -8.90
C ALA A 311 -6.84 -10.56 -8.62
N ASN A 312 -6.50 -9.75 -7.61
CA ASN A 312 -7.21 -8.49 -7.35
C ASN A 312 -6.93 -7.46 -8.44
N ILE A 313 -5.68 -7.36 -8.92
CA ILE A 313 -5.32 -6.48 -10.02
C ILE A 313 -6.13 -6.85 -11.27
N ASP A 314 -6.09 -8.11 -11.71
CA ASP A 314 -6.79 -8.58 -12.90
C ASP A 314 -8.30 -8.34 -12.80
N LYS A 315 -8.89 -8.67 -11.64
CA LYS A 315 -10.31 -8.44 -11.37
C LYS A 315 -10.66 -6.95 -11.44
N TRP A 316 -9.88 -6.09 -10.79
CA TRP A 316 -10.23 -4.67 -10.67
C TRP A 316 -9.86 -3.85 -11.90
N VAL A 317 -8.95 -4.32 -12.75
CA VAL A 317 -8.80 -3.82 -14.12
C VAL A 317 -10.04 -4.18 -14.96
N LYS A 318 -10.50 -5.44 -14.89
CA LYS A 318 -11.71 -5.88 -15.60
C LYS A 318 -12.96 -5.13 -15.14
N ASP A 319 -13.10 -4.91 -13.83
CA ASP A 319 -14.19 -4.15 -13.22
C ASP A 319 -14.02 -2.63 -13.38
N LYS A 320 -12.93 -2.18 -14.02
CA LYS A 320 -12.58 -0.78 -14.29
C LYS A 320 -12.45 0.12 -13.06
N VAL A 321 -12.11 -0.48 -11.93
CA VAL A 321 -11.70 0.21 -10.71
C VAL A 321 -10.26 0.70 -10.86
N LEU A 322 -9.40 -0.12 -11.48
CA LEU A 322 -8.02 0.22 -11.82
C LEU A 322 -7.90 0.53 -13.31
N LEU A 323 -7.01 1.45 -13.65
CA LEU A 323 -6.61 1.69 -15.04
C LEU A 323 -5.69 0.56 -15.49
N ALA A 324 -5.84 0.09 -16.74
CA ALA A 324 -4.94 -0.90 -17.33
C ALA A 324 -3.51 -0.34 -17.46
N SER A 325 -2.50 -1.22 -17.49
CA SER A 325 -1.09 -0.83 -17.64
C SER A 325 -0.75 -0.10 -18.95
N SER A 326 -1.60 -0.22 -19.98
CA SER A 326 -1.44 0.52 -21.24
C SER A 326 -1.93 1.97 -21.18
N VAL A 327 -2.63 2.36 -20.11
CA VAL A 327 -3.11 3.73 -19.92
C VAL A 327 -1.98 4.61 -19.41
N SER A 328 -1.72 5.70 -20.11
CA SER A 328 -0.69 6.69 -19.79
C SER A 328 -1.24 8.10 -19.57
N LYS A 329 -2.57 8.26 -19.59
CA LYS A 329 -3.23 9.55 -19.43
C LYS A 329 -4.57 9.44 -18.74
N CYS A 330 -4.93 10.47 -17.98
CA CYS A 330 -6.22 10.66 -17.32
C CYS A 330 -6.53 12.17 -17.27
N ALA A 331 -7.77 12.52 -16.95
CA ALA A 331 -8.13 13.91 -16.70
C ALA A 331 -9.01 13.98 -15.45
N VAL A 332 -8.72 14.94 -14.59
CA VAL A 332 -9.60 15.33 -13.49
C VAL A 332 -10.69 16.24 -14.08
N PRO A 333 -11.97 15.99 -13.78
CA PRO A 333 -13.07 16.81 -14.27
C PRO A 333 -12.93 18.29 -13.91
N LYS A 334 -13.36 19.16 -14.82
CA LYS A 334 -13.31 20.60 -14.65
C LYS A 334 -14.05 21.06 -13.39
N GLY A 335 -13.41 21.96 -12.64
CA GLY A 335 -14.05 22.75 -11.58
C GLY A 335 -14.37 22.01 -10.29
N ILE A 336 -14.00 20.72 -10.16
CA ILE A 336 -14.23 19.98 -8.91
C ILE A 336 -13.33 20.45 -7.77
N PHE A 337 -12.24 21.17 -8.07
CA PHE A 337 -11.34 21.75 -7.09
C PHE A 337 -11.35 23.28 -7.12
N ASP A 338 -12.34 23.90 -7.76
CA ASP A 338 -12.50 25.35 -7.77
C ASP A 338 -12.89 25.83 -6.37
N ALA A 339 -11.89 26.14 -5.55
CA ALA A 339 -12.05 26.78 -4.24
C ALA A 339 -12.70 28.15 -4.47
N ARG A 340 -14.05 28.18 -4.42
CA ARG A 340 -14.81 29.42 -4.56
C ARG A 340 -14.25 30.51 -3.64
N ALA A 341 -14.05 31.68 -4.24
CA ALA A 341 -13.59 32.91 -3.59
C ALA A 341 -14.59 33.49 -2.55
N ASP A 342 -15.72 32.83 -2.30
CA ASP A 342 -16.75 33.24 -1.32
C ASP A 342 -16.50 32.68 0.08
N THR A 343 -15.51 31.81 0.25
CA THR A 343 -15.02 31.43 1.58
C THR A 343 -14.21 32.57 2.17
N VAL A 344 -14.85 33.30 3.08
CA VAL A 344 -14.26 34.35 3.91
C VAL A 344 -12.88 33.90 4.38
N ARG A 345 -11.90 34.77 4.17
CA ARG A 345 -10.52 34.69 4.66
C ARG A 345 -10.49 34.42 6.17
N SER A 346 -10.67 33.19 6.60
CA SER A 346 -10.41 32.78 7.97
C SER A 346 -8.90 32.51 8.08
N ASN A 347 -8.20 33.50 8.61
CA ASN A 347 -6.85 33.37 9.17
C ASN A 347 -5.68 33.11 8.19
N GLY A 348 -5.67 33.75 7.02
CA GLY A 348 -4.43 33.91 6.23
C GLY A 348 -3.73 32.60 5.80
N ARG A 349 -4.44 31.47 5.77
CA ARG A 349 -4.00 30.27 5.08
C ARG A 349 -4.48 30.37 3.63
N ASP A 350 -3.57 30.71 2.74
CA ASP A 350 -3.83 30.79 1.31
C ASP A 350 -4.43 29.46 0.78
N GLY A 351 -5.28 29.58 -0.23
CA GLY A 351 -6.26 28.59 -0.69
C GLY A 351 -5.79 27.13 -0.73
N GLY A 352 -6.67 26.22 -0.30
CA GLY A 352 -6.39 24.78 -0.24
C GLY A 352 -5.95 24.23 -1.59
N GLY A 353 -4.70 23.75 -1.66
CA GLY A 353 -4.20 23.00 -2.81
C GLY A 353 -4.91 21.66 -2.96
N ALA A 354 -4.99 21.15 -4.19
CA ALA A 354 -5.47 19.80 -4.45
C ALA A 354 -4.26 18.85 -4.51
N PHE A 355 -4.33 17.75 -3.77
CA PHE A 355 -3.23 16.82 -3.60
C PHE A 355 -3.57 15.49 -4.29
N LEU A 356 -2.79 15.09 -5.28
CA LEU A 356 -2.93 13.84 -6.01
C LEU A 356 -1.96 12.79 -5.46
N ARG A 357 -2.42 11.55 -5.43
CA ARG A 357 -1.60 10.35 -5.26
C ARG A 357 -1.83 9.40 -6.42
N MET A 358 -0.77 8.78 -6.89
CA MET A 358 -0.80 7.76 -7.92
C MET A 358 0.03 6.56 -7.48
N VAL A 359 -0.47 5.36 -7.78
CA VAL A 359 0.23 4.10 -7.58
C VAL A 359 0.24 3.29 -8.88
N ALA A 360 1.39 2.70 -9.17
CA ALA A 360 1.59 1.68 -10.18
C ALA A 360 1.86 0.34 -9.48
N TYR A 361 1.01 -0.66 -9.71
CA TYR A 361 1.17 -1.97 -9.11
C TYR A 361 2.01 -2.87 -10.01
N GLY A 362 3.13 -3.41 -9.53
CA GLY A 362 3.87 -4.44 -10.28
C GLY A 362 3.42 -5.86 -9.97
N GLY A 363 2.67 -6.03 -8.88
CA GLY A 363 2.02 -7.30 -8.51
C GLY A 363 2.72 -8.02 -7.37
N GLU A 364 2.25 -9.25 -7.13
CA GLU A 364 2.78 -10.17 -6.13
C GLU A 364 3.44 -11.37 -6.85
N HIS A 365 4.63 -11.76 -6.38
CA HIS A 365 5.40 -12.89 -6.88
C HIS A 365 5.63 -13.88 -5.73
N GLY A 366 5.27 -15.14 -5.97
CA GLY A 366 5.37 -16.21 -4.99
C GLY A 366 6.38 -17.27 -5.44
N PHE A 367 7.30 -17.63 -4.55
CA PHE A 367 8.25 -18.73 -4.75
C PHE A 367 8.06 -19.74 -3.64
N VAL A 368 8.12 -21.02 -3.99
CA VAL A 368 7.96 -22.12 -3.03
C VAL A 368 8.92 -23.23 -3.40
N HIS A 369 9.51 -23.85 -2.40
CA HIS A 369 10.36 -25.01 -2.57
C HIS A 369 9.91 -26.16 -1.66
N PRO A 370 9.96 -27.42 -2.14
CA PRO A 370 10.20 -27.81 -3.53
C PRO A 370 9.05 -27.36 -4.46
N PRO A 371 9.23 -27.37 -5.79
CA PRO A 371 8.13 -27.16 -6.74
C PRO A 371 6.99 -28.16 -6.48
N ARG A 372 5.76 -27.74 -6.73
CA ARG A 372 4.58 -28.58 -6.53
C ARG A 372 4.68 -29.87 -7.36
N PRO A 373 4.58 -31.07 -6.74
CA PRO A 373 4.57 -32.32 -7.48
C PRO A 373 3.40 -32.38 -8.45
N THR A 374 3.63 -32.92 -9.65
CA THR A 374 2.60 -33.12 -10.67
C THR A 374 1.64 -34.26 -10.32
N ASP A 375 2.11 -35.26 -9.57
CA ASP A 375 1.26 -36.32 -9.03
C ASP A 375 0.55 -35.85 -7.76
N VAL A 376 -0.77 -35.71 -7.83
CA VAL A 376 -1.64 -35.29 -6.73
C VAL A 376 -1.67 -36.26 -5.55
N LYS A 377 -1.18 -37.50 -5.72
CA LYS A 377 -1.06 -38.49 -4.64
C LYS A 377 0.15 -38.24 -3.74
N ILE A 378 1.16 -37.53 -4.24
CA ILE A 378 2.35 -37.17 -3.48
C ILE A 378 2.02 -35.92 -2.65
N PRO A 379 2.13 -35.97 -1.31
CA PRO A 379 2.01 -34.77 -0.48
C PRO A 379 3.02 -33.71 -0.90
N TRP A 380 2.58 -32.46 -0.95
CA TRP A 380 3.46 -31.34 -1.21
C TRP A 380 3.96 -30.75 0.10
N ASP A 381 5.11 -31.23 0.55
CA ASP A 381 5.81 -30.75 1.74
C ASP A 381 6.64 -29.52 1.42
N GLN A 382 6.04 -28.34 1.59
CA GLN A 382 6.75 -27.08 1.37
C GLN A 382 7.76 -26.88 2.50
N GLU A 383 9.01 -26.58 2.14
CA GLU A 383 10.07 -26.30 3.08
C GLU A 383 10.10 -24.80 3.40
N TRP A 384 10.18 -23.98 2.35
CA TRP A 384 10.18 -22.53 2.45
C TRP A 384 9.32 -21.87 1.36
N SER A 385 8.94 -20.61 1.62
CA SER A 385 8.29 -19.76 0.61
C SER A 385 8.75 -18.30 0.69
N VAL A 386 8.65 -17.61 -0.45
CA VAL A 386 8.90 -16.18 -0.58
C VAL A 386 7.66 -15.52 -1.16
N ARG A 387 7.26 -14.38 -0.58
CA ARG A 387 6.30 -13.46 -1.15
C ARG A 387 6.98 -12.12 -1.39
N LEU A 388 7.16 -11.77 -2.66
CA LEU A 388 7.67 -10.48 -3.09
C LEU A 388 6.52 -9.62 -3.63
N ARG A 389 6.41 -8.38 -3.17
CA ARG A 389 5.44 -7.40 -3.66
C ARG A 389 6.18 -6.13 -4.07
N VAL A 390 5.88 -5.63 -5.26
CA VAL A 390 6.54 -4.44 -5.80
C VAL A 390 5.51 -3.40 -6.23
N LYS A 391 5.76 -2.13 -5.89
CA LYS A 391 4.95 -0.99 -6.33
C LYS A 391 5.82 0.24 -6.59
N SER A 392 5.28 1.18 -7.36
CA SER A 392 5.80 2.54 -7.45
C SER A 392 4.67 3.51 -7.15
N GLN A 393 4.99 4.64 -6.51
CA GLN A 393 4.01 5.63 -6.11
C GLN A 393 4.57 7.04 -6.25
N THR A 394 3.70 7.99 -6.56
CA THR A 394 4.06 9.41 -6.66
C THR A 394 2.93 10.29 -6.15
N MET A 395 3.28 11.52 -5.78
CA MET A 395 2.35 12.55 -5.35
C MET A 395 2.49 13.79 -6.24
N ALA A 396 1.42 14.55 -6.42
CA ALA A 396 1.48 15.82 -7.14
C ALA A 396 0.62 16.87 -6.43
N MET A 397 1.12 18.10 -6.38
CA MET A 397 0.29 19.28 -6.15
C MET A 397 -0.40 19.62 -7.46
N LEU A 398 -1.73 19.61 -7.47
CA LEU A 398 -2.53 19.98 -8.63
C LEU A 398 -2.82 21.49 -8.62
N GLY A 399 -2.98 22.08 -9.80
CA GLY A 399 -3.30 23.49 -9.95
C GLY A 399 -2.09 24.42 -10.04
N GLU A 400 -0.89 23.90 -9.84
CA GLU A 400 0.37 24.54 -10.16
C GLU A 400 0.92 23.87 -11.43
N ASP A 401 1.28 24.63 -12.46
CA ASP A 401 1.92 24.05 -13.63
C ASP A 401 3.31 23.55 -13.23
N ILE A 402 3.43 22.23 -13.08
CA ILE A 402 4.67 21.54 -12.73
C ILE A 402 5.59 21.53 -13.97
N SER A 403 6.30 22.64 -14.19
CA SER A 403 7.36 22.73 -15.20
C SER A 403 8.73 22.62 -14.53
N PRO A 404 9.62 21.74 -15.00
CA PRO A 404 10.93 21.49 -14.38
C PRO A 404 11.88 22.71 -14.39
N ASP A 405 11.54 23.76 -15.12
CA ASP A 405 12.40 24.94 -15.33
C ASP A 405 12.22 26.06 -14.28
N ARG A 406 11.25 25.92 -13.35
CA ARG A 406 10.91 26.98 -12.39
C ARG A 406 11.59 26.88 -11.02
N THR A 407 12.12 25.72 -10.64
CA THR A 407 12.69 25.49 -9.29
C THR A 407 14.12 25.98 -9.10
N SER A 408 14.76 26.54 -10.14
CA SER A 408 16.17 26.97 -10.10
C SER A 408 16.39 28.46 -9.80
N ARG A 409 15.35 29.28 -9.70
CA ARG A 409 15.51 30.76 -9.66
C ARG A 409 15.22 31.49 -8.36
N ASP A 410 14.51 30.90 -7.39
CA ASP A 410 14.15 31.61 -6.16
C ASP A 410 14.45 30.79 -4.90
N MET A 411 15.72 30.80 -4.47
CA MET A 411 16.11 30.50 -3.10
C MET A 411 16.81 31.75 -2.54
N PRO A 412 16.17 32.52 -1.64
CA PRO A 412 16.86 33.57 -0.91
C PRO A 412 17.85 32.94 0.07
N GLN A 413 19.14 33.23 -0.11
CA GLN A 413 20.18 32.97 0.89
C GLN A 413 19.86 33.75 2.17
N SER A 414 19.37 33.08 3.21
CA SER A 414 19.34 33.63 4.57
C SER A 414 20.57 33.13 5.35
N ASN A 415 21.44 34.09 5.67
CA ASN A 415 22.62 33.90 6.52
C ASN A 415 22.19 33.50 7.94
N ALA A 416 22.69 32.38 8.43
CA ALA A 416 22.62 31.99 9.82
C ALA A 416 23.84 32.54 10.58
N ALA A 417 23.63 33.48 11.47
CA ALA A 417 24.52 33.76 12.60
C ALA A 417 23.73 34.50 13.70
N GLU A 418 23.94 34.04 14.94
CA GLU A 418 23.66 34.72 16.22
C GLU A 418 22.20 34.82 16.67
N GLU A 419 21.81 33.93 17.61
CA GLU A 419 21.44 34.36 18.98
C GLU A 419 21.30 33.14 19.90
N GLN A 420 22.33 32.92 20.71
CA GLN A 420 22.29 32.12 21.93
C GLN A 420 21.78 32.98 23.09
N ASN A 421 21.15 32.31 24.07
CA ASN A 421 20.71 32.77 25.38
C ASN A 421 19.42 33.62 25.46
N ARG A 422 18.34 32.96 25.89
CA ARG A 422 17.51 33.44 27.02
C ARG A 422 16.69 32.29 27.63
N GLU A 423 16.81 32.18 28.96
CA GLU A 423 16.13 31.22 29.84
C GLU A 423 14.60 31.40 29.86
N ALA A 424 13.88 30.29 30.04
CA ALA A 424 12.44 30.25 30.26
C ALA A 424 12.09 30.12 31.76
N PRO A 425 11.11 30.87 32.29
CA PRO A 425 10.58 30.65 33.63
C PRO A 425 9.48 29.57 33.65
N LYS A 426 9.45 28.80 34.75
CA LYS A 426 8.43 27.81 35.13
C LYS A 426 7.26 28.45 35.88
N GLU A 427 6.03 28.03 35.58
CA GLU A 427 4.86 27.86 36.48
C GLU A 427 3.64 27.55 35.60
N SER A 428 2.57 26.89 36.01
CA SER A 428 2.18 26.08 37.18
C SER A 428 0.95 25.28 36.73
N ALA A 429 0.78 24.10 37.31
CA ALA A 429 -0.36 23.24 37.04
C ALA A 429 -1.60 23.73 37.79
N ASP A 430 -2.77 23.69 37.14
CA ASP A 430 -4.03 23.60 37.87
C ASP A 430 -4.95 22.52 37.27
N LYS A 431 -5.61 21.79 38.17
CA LYS A 431 -6.37 20.56 37.94
C LYS A 431 -7.85 20.83 38.21
N ASN A 432 -8.78 20.30 37.40
CA ASN A 432 -9.92 19.45 37.83
C ASN A 432 -10.99 19.19 36.72
N PRO A 433 -11.92 18.20 36.86
CA PRO A 433 -11.91 17.04 35.95
C PRO A 433 -13.29 16.58 35.37
N LEU A 434 -13.23 15.50 34.53
CA LEU A 434 -14.27 14.49 34.17
C LEU A 434 -15.30 14.80 33.05
N PRO A 435 -15.92 13.78 32.38
CA PRO A 435 -15.61 12.34 32.31
C PRO A 435 -15.58 11.69 30.90
N ALA A 436 -14.93 10.53 30.90
CA ALA A 436 -14.94 9.37 29.99
C ALA A 436 -16.05 9.22 28.92
N ALA A 437 -15.61 9.04 27.66
CA ALA A 437 -16.32 8.28 26.63
C ALA A 437 -15.37 7.57 25.63
N VAL A 438 -14.18 7.13 26.08
CA VAL A 438 -13.26 6.33 25.23
C VAL A 438 -13.42 4.87 25.60
N ASN A 439 -14.33 4.18 24.90
CA ASN A 439 -14.36 2.72 24.80
C ASN A 439 -15.34 2.30 23.68
N LEU A 440 -15.07 2.63 22.40
CA LEU A 440 -15.80 1.95 21.31
C LEU A 440 -15.14 1.99 19.92
N LEU A 441 -13.81 1.93 19.81
CA LEU A 441 -13.12 1.81 18.51
C LEU A 441 -12.14 0.62 18.40
N LYS A 442 -12.21 -0.33 19.31
CA LYS A 442 -11.43 -1.59 19.23
C LYS A 442 -12.10 -2.72 18.42
N GLY A 443 -13.22 -2.46 17.75
CA GLY A 443 -14.07 -3.53 17.19
C GLY A 443 -14.14 -3.67 15.66
N LEU A 444 -13.71 -2.69 14.86
CA LEU A 444 -14.05 -2.66 13.42
C LEU A 444 -12.88 -2.66 12.44
N PHE A 445 -11.63 -2.60 12.92
CA PHE A 445 -10.43 -2.67 12.05
C PHE A 445 -9.31 -3.54 12.65
N GLY A 446 -9.65 -4.75 13.11
CA GLY A 446 -8.66 -5.64 13.69
C GLY A 446 -9.03 -7.12 13.67
N ARG A 447 -8.69 -7.79 12.57
CA ARG A 447 -8.02 -9.10 12.59
C ARG A 447 -7.14 -9.30 11.36
#